data_AF-A0A6M8VY76-F1
#
_entry.id   AF-A0A6M8VY76-F1
#
_cell.length_a   1.000
_cell.length_b   1.000
_cell.length_c   1.000
_cell.angle_alpha   90.00
_cell.angle_beta   90.00
_cell.angle_gamma   90.00
#
_symmetry.space_group_name_H-M   'P 1'
#
loop_
_entity.id
_entity.type
_entity.pdbx_description
1 polymer ?
#
loop_
_entity_poly.entity_id
_entity_poly.type
_entity_poly.pdbx_seq_one_letter_code
_entity_poly.pdbx_strand_id
1 'polypeptide(L)'
;MLAAYGIRVRKWRSSTSGVAWQVFYRDGTTSRLIESPRPRGPVSAAVFLHEVGHHAIGFNTYKPRCLEEYHAWRFALENMPQHGIEITPRVRKRVRDSLRYALDKAIRRGLRNIPAEVLACIAEQELWLAQADSIGTSKSASINDAGSNGCTSSGVSPTPTNFTGNPS
;
A
#
# COMPACT_ATOMS: atom_id res chain seq x y z
N MET A 1 -10.97 9.94 10.64
CA MET A 1 -11.17 8.53 10.24
C MET A 1 -11.84 7.70 11.32
N LEU A 2 -11.20 7.40 12.45
CA LEU A 2 -11.82 6.60 13.54
C LEU A 2 -13.18 7.14 14.03
N ALA A 3 -13.26 8.45 14.26
CA ALA A 3 -14.48 9.10 14.74
C ALA A 3 -15.66 8.94 13.76
N ALA A 4 -15.40 8.94 12.45
CA ALA A 4 -16.44 8.80 11.42
C ALA A 4 -17.18 7.45 11.48
N TYR A 5 -16.50 6.42 11.98
CA TYR A 5 -17.06 5.07 12.14
C TYR A 5 -17.33 4.69 13.60
N GLY A 6 -17.10 5.61 14.55
CA GLY A 6 -17.22 5.34 15.99
C GLY A 6 -16.24 4.29 16.50
N ILE A 7 -15.06 4.17 15.89
CA ILE A 7 -14.05 3.15 16.22
C ILE A 7 -13.13 3.65 17.32
N ARG A 8 -12.81 2.78 18.28
CA ARG A 8 -11.79 3.02 19.30
C ARG A 8 -10.61 2.06 19.12
N VAL A 9 -9.40 2.60 19.20
CA VAL A 9 -8.18 1.77 19.24
C VAL A 9 -8.02 1.20 20.64
N ARG A 10 -8.05 -0.12 20.77
CA ARG A 10 -7.83 -0.81 22.05
C ARG A 10 -6.34 -0.97 22.36
N LYS A 11 -5.53 -1.27 21.34
CA LYS A 11 -4.08 -1.50 21.48
C LYS A 11 -3.35 -1.19 20.18
N TRP A 12 -2.19 -0.55 20.31
CA TRP A 12 -1.21 -0.44 19.23
C TRP A 12 -0.29 -1.67 19.23
N ARG A 13 -0.25 -2.41 18.12
CA ARG A 13 0.59 -3.60 17.97
C ARG A 13 2.00 -3.24 17.49
N SER A 14 2.99 -4.02 17.91
CA SER A 14 4.35 -3.97 17.35
C SER A 14 4.46 -4.74 16.03
N SER A 15 3.59 -5.73 15.81
CA SER A 15 3.49 -6.50 14.56
C SER A 15 2.76 -5.72 13.46
N THR A 16 3.01 -6.10 12.20
CA THR A 16 2.33 -5.57 11.00
C THR A 16 1.01 -6.30 10.70
N SER A 17 0.24 -6.55 11.77
CA SER A 17 -1.08 -7.20 11.74
C SER A 17 -2.03 -6.46 12.67
N GLY A 18 -3.31 -6.48 12.33
CA GLY A 18 -4.37 -5.95 13.17
C GLY A 18 -5.52 -6.95 13.35
N VAL A 19 -6.51 -6.51 14.11
CA VAL A 19 -7.79 -7.18 14.27
C VAL A 19 -8.86 -6.14 14.58
N ALA A 20 -10.02 -6.30 13.97
CA ALA A 20 -11.21 -5.51 14.21
C ALA A 20 -12.34 -6.38 14.77
N TRP A 21 -13.07 -5.88 15.76
CA TRP A 21 -14.22 -6.59 16.33
C TRP A 21 -15.25 -5.63 16.94
N GLN A 22 -16.43 -6.17 17.23
CA GLN A 22 -17.54 -5.47 17.86
C GLN A 22 -17.92 -6.15 19.17
N VAL A 23 -18.31 -5.36 20.16
CA VAL A 23 -18.89 -5.84 21.42
C VAL A 23 -20.30 -5.30 21.52
N PHE A 24 -21.28 -6.19 21.61
CA PHE A 24 -22.68 -5.85 21.79
C PHE A 24 -23.02 -5.94 23.27
N TYR A 25 -23.55 -4.87 23.83
CA TYR A 25 -23.95 -4.80 25.24
C TYR A 25 -25.45 -5.06 25.37
N ARG A 26 -25.86 -5.46 26.59
CA ARG A 26 -27.27 -5.75 26.89
C ARG A 26 -28.18 -4.53 26.75
N ASP A 27 -27.63 -3.33 26.93
CA ASP A 27 -28.34 -2.05 26.74
C ASP A 27 -28.53 -1.67 25.26
N GLY A 28 -28.13 -2.54 24.32
CA GLY A 28 -28.24 -2.32 22.88
C GLY A 28 -27.09 -1.49 22.31
N THR A 29 -26.18 -0.98 23.13
CA THR A 29 -25.00 -0.25 22.63
C THR A 29 -23.99 -1.20 21.99
N THR A 30 -23.22 -0.67 21.04
CA THR A 30 -22.15 -1.42 20.37
C THR A 30 -20.84 -0.67 20.47
N SER A 31 -19.80 -1.32 21.00
CA SER A 31 -18.43 -0.82 20.92
C SER A 31 -17.73 -1.38 19.69
N ARG A 32 -17.15 -0.50 18.88
CA ARG A 32 -16.34 -0.84 17.71
C ARG A 32 -14.87 -0.69 18.02
N LEU A 33 -14.12 -1.79 17.99
CA LEU A 33 -12.76 -1.84 18.49
C LEU A 33 -11.80 -2.33 17.41
N ILE A 34 -10.57 -1.81 17.45
CA ILE A 34 -9.45 -2.31 16.67
C ILE A 34 -8.19 -2.46 17.52
N GLU A 35 -7.35 -3.43 17.16
CA GLU A 35 -5.93 -3.39 17.41
C GLU A 35 -5.20 -3.34 16.08
N SER A 36 -4.13 -2.55 15.99
CA SER A 36 -3.41 -2.37 14.73
C SER A 36 -2.01 -1.82 15.00
N PRO A 37 -1.03 -1.98 14.09
CA PRO A 37 0.19 -1.18 14.14
C PRO A 37 -0.14 0.32 14.15
N ARG A 38 0.67 1.11 14.87
CA ARG A 38 0.55 2.57 14.80
C ARG A 38 0.94 3.05 13.40
N PRO A 39 0.14 3.89 12.72
CA PRO A 39 0.39 4.32 11.34
C PRO A 39 1.56 5.32 11.29
N ARG A 40 2.79 4.81 11.31
CA ARG A 40 4.04 5.60 11.25
C ARG A 40 4.68 5.60 9.86
N GLY A 41 4.24 4.71 8.99
CA GLY A 41 4.66 4.63 7.59
C GLY A 41 3.62 3.89 6.73
N PRO A 42 3.84 3.82 5.40
CA PRO A 42 2.81 3.39 4.45
C PRO A 42 2.22 2.01 4.74
N VAL A 43 3.05 1.01 5.07
CA VAL A 43 2.57 -0.35 5.38
C VAL A 43 1.73 -0.38 6.65
N SER A 44 2.20 0.26 7.73
CA SER A 44 1.43 0.33 8.98
C SER A 44 0.12 1.11 8.81
N ALA A 45 0.12 2.15 7.98
CA ALA A 45 -1.08 2.90 7.64
C ALA A 45 -2.07 2.07 6.84
N ALA A 46 -1.59 1.31 5.85
CA ALA A 46 -2.43 0.42 5.06
C ALA A 46 -3.11 -0.66 5.94
N VAL A 47 -2.37 -1.28 6.87
CA VAL A 47 -2.94 -2.24 7.83
C VAL A 47 -3.94 -1.56 8.76
N PHE A 48 -3.64 -0.36 9.26
CA PHE A 48 -4.58 0.41 10.08
C PHE A 48 -5.89 0.74 9.34
N LEU A 49 -5.79 1.20 8.10
CA LEU A 49 -6.95 1.50 7.27
C LEU A 49 -7.72 0.23 6.89
N HIS A 50 -7.05 -0.92 6.75
CA HIS A 50 -7.72 -2.21 6.55
C HIS A 50 -8.59 -2.60 7.76
N GLU A 51 -8.12 -2.41 9.00
CA GLU A 51 -8.95 -2.66 10.19
C GLU A 51 -10.13 -1.69 10.30
N VAL A 52 -9.93 -0.42 9.90
CA VAL A 52 -11.04 0.54 9.77
C VAL A 52 -12.01 0.07 8.67
N GLY A 53 -11.48 -0.45 7.56
CA GLY A 53 -12.24 -0.97 6.44
C GLY A 53 -13.22 -2.07 6.86
N HIS A 54 -12.81 -2.98 7.75
CA HIS A 54 -13.72 -4.00 8.29
C HIS A 54 -14.95 -3.40 9.01
N HIS A 55 -14.78 -2.31 9.76
CA HIS A 55 -15.92 -1.60 10.36
C HIS A 55 -16.72 -0.81 9.32
N ALA A 56 -16.04 -0.18 8.36
CA ALA A 56 -16.68 0.65 7.34
C ALA A 56 -17.61 -0.14 6.43
N ILE A 57 -17.19 -1.35 6.04
CA ILE A 57 -17.99 -2.23 5.18
C ILE A 57 -19.00 -3.10 5.95
N GLY A 58 -18.86 -3.17 7.29
CA GLY A 58 -19.62 -4.07 8.15
C GLY A 58 -19.07 -5.51 8.16
N PHE A 59 -19.13 -6.16 9.32
CA PHE A 59 -18.70 -7.54 9.48
C PHE A 59 -19.75 -8.51 8.93
N ASN A 60 -19.29 -9.57 8.26
CA ASN A 60 -20.12 -10.59 7.60
C ASN A 60 -20.99 -10.07 6.45
N THR A 61 -20.73 -8.85 5.96
CA THR A 61 -21.43 -8.25 4.82
C THR A 61 -21.12 -9.01 3.54
N TYR A 62 -19.86 -9.43 3.35
CA TYR A 62 -19.39 -10.11 2.15
C TYR A 62 -19.03 -11.56 2.44
N LYS A 63 -19.43 -12.46 1.54
CA LYS A 63 -19.10 -13.89 1.60
C LYS A 63 -18.61 -14.35 0.24
N PRO A 64 -17.59 -15.23 0.17
CA PRO A 64 -16.80 -15.81 1.26
C PRO A 64 -15.88 -14.81 1.99
N ARG A 65 -15.24 -15.19 3.11
CA ARG A 65 -14.36 -14.28 3.89
C ARG A 65 -13.25 -13.63 3.06
N CYS A 66 -12.71 -14.30 2.03
CA CYS A 66 -11.72 -13.67 1.15
C CYS A 66 -12.27 -12.49 0.34
N LEU A 67 -13.58 -12.45 0.05
CA LEU A 67 -14.24 -11.30 -0.58
C LEU A 67 -14.35 -10.13 0.40
N GLU A 68 -14.65 -10.41 1.67
CA GLU A 68 -14.66 -9.39 2.73
C GLU A 68 -13.27 -8.78 2.96
N GLU A 69 -12.22 -9.61 2.96
CA GLU A 69 -10.82 -9.14 3.00
C GLU A 69 -10.51 -8.23 1.80
N TYR A 70 -10.96 -8.59 0.59
CA TYR A 70 -10.83 -7.74 -0.60
C TYR A 70 -11.47 -6.37 -0.39
N HIS A 71 -12.73 -6.30 0.06
CA HIS A 71 -13.39 -5.02 0.28
C HIS A 71 -12.71 -4.18 1.37
N ALA A 72 -12.22 -4.81 2.43
CA ALA A 72 -11.46 -4.11 3.47
C ALA A 72 -10.12 -3.55 2.95
N TRP A 73 -9.40 -4.29 2.10
CA TRP A 73 -8.18 -3.81 1.45
C TRP A 73 -8.44 -2.74 0.40
N ARG A 74 -9.52 -2.86 -0.37
CA ARG A 74 -9.96 -1.83 -1.32
C ARG A 74 -10.20 -0.51 -0.59
N PHE A 75 -10.96 -0.55 0.50
CA PHE A 75 -11.18 0.62 1.35
C PHE A 75 -9.85 1.25 1.79
N ALA A 76 -8.89 0.43 2.23
CA ALA A 76 -7.58 0.92 2.65
C ALA A 76 -6.82 1.63 1.52
N LEU A 77 -6.76 1.02 0.34
CA LEU A 77 -6.07 1.59 -0.83
C LEU A 77 -6.72 2.89 -1.30
N GLU A 78 -8.05 2.98 -1.30
CA GLU A 78 -8.78 4.20 -1.67
C GLU A 78 -8.57 5.35 -0.67
N ASN A 79 -8.45 5.04 0.63
CA ASN A 79 -8.27 6.04 1.68
C ASN A 79 -6.82 6.50 1.86
N MET A 80 -5.83 5.72 1.40
CA MET A 80 -4.42 6.10 1.52
C MET A 80 -4.10 7.46 0.85
N PRO A 81 -4.42 7.68 -0.45
CA PRO A 81 -4.20 8.96 -1.10
C PRO A 81 -5.00 10.12 -0.47
N GLN A 82 -6.22 9.84 0.00
CA GLN A 82 -7.07 10.83 0.69
C GLN A 82 -6.44 11.36 1.98
N HIS A 83 -5.50 10.61 2.56
CA HIS A 83 -4.74 10.99 3.74
C HIS A 83 -3.29 11.38 3.42
N GLY A 84 -2.96 11.62 2.14
CA GLY A 84 -1.62 12.00 1.72
C GLY A 84 -0.58 10.88 1.90
N ILE A 85 -1.02 9.62 1.89
CA ILE A 85 -0.15 8.45 2.08
C ILE A 85 0.08 7.78 0.74
N GLU A 86 1.34 7.73 0.32
CA GLU A 86 1.73 7.08 -0.93
C GLU A 86 1.59 5.55 -0.85
N ILE A 87 1.07 4.95 -1.92
CA ILE A 87 0.97 3.49 -2.07
C ILE A 87 2.30 2.96 -2.62
N THR A 88 3.19 2.59 -1.70
CA THR A 88 4.53 2.04 -2.03
C THR A 88 4.49 0.59 -2.53
N PRO A 89 5.57 0.07 -3.16
CA PRO A 89 5.68 -1.36 -3.51
C PRO A 89 5.47 -2.30 -2.32
N ARG A 90 5.92 -1.89 -1.13
CA ARG A 90 5.73 -2.69 0.10
C ARG A 90 4.27 -2.81 0.50
N VAL A 91 3.45 -1.78 0.24
CA VAL A 91 2.00 -1.81 0.48
C VAL A 91 1.33 -2.75 -0.51
N ARG A 92 1.63 -2.61 -1.81
CA ARG A 92 1.11 -3.49 -2.87
C ARG A 92 1.41 -4.96 -2.59
N LYS A 93 2.65 -5.26 -2.21
CA LYS A 93 3.07 -6.60 -1.77
C LYS A 93 2.25 -7.08 -0.57
N ARG A 94 2.06 -6.24 0.46
CA ARG A 94 1.28 -6.59 1.65
C ARG A 94 -0.18 -6.94 1.34
N VAL A 95 -0.82 -6.17 0.44
CA VAL A 95 -2.20 -6.43 -0.02
C VAL A 95 -2.28 -7.78 -0.74
N ARG A 96 -1.43 -7.97 -1.75
CA ARG A 96 -1.36 -9.21 -2.54
C ARG A 96 -1.19 -10.43 -1.64
N ASP A 97 -0.19 -10.39 -0.75
CA ASP A 97 0.13 -11.51 0.12
C ASP A 97 -1.03 -11.81 1.11
N SER A 98 -1.75 -10.77 1.56
CA SER A 98 -2.94 -10.93 2.42
C SER A 98 -4.10 -11.60 1.68
N LEU A 99 -4.37 -11.17 0.44
CA LEU A 99 -5.48 -11.70 -0.36
C LEU A 99 -5.20 -13.13 -0.82
N ARG A 100 -3.96 -13.44 -1.24
CA ARG A 100 -3.53 -14.80 -1.52
C ARG A 100 -3.75 -15.70 -0.31
N TYR A 101 -3.28 -15.28 0.87
CA TYR A 101 -3.50 -16.05 2.10
C TYR A 101 -4.99 -16.27 2.42
N ALA A 102 -5.83 -15.23 2.28
CA ALA A 102 -7.26 -15.33 2.52
C ALA A 102 -7.95 -16.29 1.53
N LEU A 103 -7.56 -16.22 0.25
CA LEU A 103 -8.05 -17.10 -0.80
C LEU A 103 -7.62 -18.55 -0.55
N ASP A 104 -6.33 -18.80 -0.31
CA ASP A 104 -5.80 -20.13 0.01
C ASP A 104 -6.49 -20.74 1.23
N LYS A 105 -6.79 -19.91 2.23
CA LYS A 105 -7.55 -20.33 3.41
C LYS A 105 -9.00 -20.66 3.07
N ALA A 106 -9.64 -19.94 2.16
CA ALA A 106 -11.00 -20.24 1.72
C ALA A 106 -11.05 -21.53 0.89
N ILE A 107 -10.10 -21.74 -0.02
CA ILE A 107 -9.97 -22.97 -0.84
C ILE A 107 -9.80 -24.18 0.08
N ARG A 108 -8.89 -24.12 1.06
CA ARG A 108 -8.72 -25.19 2.07
C ARG A 108 -9.96 -25.46 2.91
N ARG A 109 -10.90 -24.51 2.98
CA ARG A 109 -12.20 -24.64 3.67
C ARG A 109 -13.33 -25.06 2.73
N GLY A 110 -13.03 -25.46 1.49
CA GLY A 110 -13.99 -25.99 0.54
C GLY A 110 -14.62 -24.96 -0.39
N LEU A 111 -14.03 -23.77 -0.54
CA LEU A 111 -14.49 -22.81 -1.54
C LEU A 111 -14.34 -23.40 -2.95
N ARG A 112 -15.46 -23.54 -3.68
CA ARG A 112 -15.47 -24.07 -5.05
C ARG A 112 -15.45 -22.98 -6.12
N ASN A 113 -16.12 -21.86 -5.85
CA ASN A 113 -16.24 -20.74 -6.77
C ASN A 113 -15.40 -19.57 -6.23
N ILE A 114 -14.33 -19.23 -6.94
CA ILE A 114 -13.43 -18.15 -6.54
C ILE A 114 -14.03 -16.81 -7.01
N PRO A 115 -14.18 -15.82 -6.12
CA PRO A 115 -14.63 -14.49 -6.52
C PRO A 115 -13.66 -13.83 -7.52
N ALA A 116 -14.19 -13.36 -8.65
CA ALA A 116 -13.40 -12.78 -9.73
C ALA A 116 -12.67 -11.50 -9.28
N GLU A 117 -13.28 -10.71 -8.39
CA GLU A 117 -12.72 -9.46 -7.87
C GLU A 117 -11.46 -9.72 -7.04
N VAL A 118 -11.42 -10.83 -6.29
CA VAL A 118 -10.25 -11.22 -5.49
C VAL A 118 -9.08 -11.57 -6.42
N LEU A 119 -9.33 -12.35 -7.49
CA LEU A 119 -8.31 -12.70 -8.48
C LEU A 119 -7.82 -11.48 -9.25
N ALA A 120 -8.74 -10.63 -9.70
CA ALA A 120 -8.41 -9.39 -10.42
C ALA A 120 -7.54 -8.47 -9.57
N CYS A 121 -7.87 -8.31 -8.29
CA CYS A 121 -7.08 -7.49 -7.37
C CYS A 121 -5.68 -8.07 -7.15
N ILE A 122 -5.55 -9.39 -6.95
CA ILE A 122 -4.24 -10.06 -6.82
C ILE A 122 -3.39 -9.83 -8.08
N ALA A 123 -3.98 -10.03 -9.27
CA ALA A 123 -3.30 -9.83 -10.54
C ALA A 123 -2.88 -8.36 -10.76
N GLU A 124 -3.73 -7.41 -10.40
CA GLU A 124 -3.40 -5.97 -10.44
C GLU A 124 -2.17 -5.66 -9.57
N GLN A 125 -2.13 -6.20 -8.35
CA GLN A 125 -0.99 -5.98 -7.46
C GLN A 125 0.30 -6.60 -8.02
N GLU A 126 0.21 -7.76 -8.65
CA GLU A 126 1.36 -8.43 -9.30
C GLU A 126 1.89 -7.63 -10.48
N LEU A 127 1.00 -7.16 -11.35
CA LEU A 127 1.36 -6.35 -12.52
C LEU A 127 2.05 -5.05 -12.09
N TRP A 128 1.51 -4.37 -11.08
CA TRP A 128 2.12 -3.14 -10.56
C TRP A 128 3.52 -3.40 -10.02
N LEU A 129 3.71 -4.49 -9.27
CA LEU A 129 5.03 -4.86 -8.72
C LEU A 129 6.03 -5.16 -9.83
N ALA A 130 5.63 -5.91 -10.87
CA ALA A 130 6.49 -6.21 -12.02
C ALA A 130 6.95 -4.94 -12.77
N GLN A 131 6.07 -3.94 -12.89
CA GLN A 131 6.41 -2.64 -13.48
C GLN A 131 7.41 -1.87 -12.61
N ALA A 132 7.21 -1.86 -11.28
CA ALA A 132 8.11 -1.20 -10.35
C ALA A 132 9.53 -1.79 -10.40
N ASP A 133 9.66 -3.12 -10.50
CA ASP A 133 10.94 -3.81 -10.61
C ASP A 133 11.66 -3.49 -11.94
N SER A 134 10.89 -3.35 -13.02
CA SER A 134 11.42 -2.99 -14.34
C SER A 134 11.99 -1.56 -14.37
N ILE A 135 11.37 -0.62 -13.66
CA ILE A 135 11.87 0.77 -13.50
C ILE A 135 13.11 0.81 -12.59
N GLY A 136 13.15 -0.04 -11.56
CA GLY A 136 14.34 -0.18 -10.70
C GLY A 136 15.55 -0.71 -11.46
N THR A 137 15.33 -1.67 -12.37
CA THR A 137 16.38 -2.31 -13.17
C THR A 137 16.91 -1.39 -14.29
N SER A 138 16.07 -0.56 -14.88
CA SER A 138 16.52 0.41 -15.90
C SER A 138 17.32 1.57 -15.30
N LYS A 139 17.00 2.01 -14.08
CA LYS A 139 17.82 3.03 -13.37
C LYS A 139 19.20 2.54 -12.94
N SER A 140 19.36 1.24 -12.64
CA SER A 140 20.67 0.67 -12.33
C SER A 140 21.51 0.37 -13.58
N ALA A 141 20.87 0.11 -14.73
CA ALA A 141 21.58 -0.08 -16.00
C ALA A 141 22.24 1.20 -16.54
N SER A 142 21.69 2.39 -16.24
CA SER A 142 22.24 3.67 -16.72
C SER A 142 23.44 4.21 -15.93
N ILE A 143 23.90 3.52 -14.87
CA ILE A 143 25.03 3.98 -14.04
C ILE A 143 26.37 3.30 -14.44
N ASN A 144 26.34 2.25 -15.27
CA ASN A 144 27.54 1.47 -15.61
C ASN A 144 28.17 1.78 -16.98
N ASP A 145 27.75 2.85 -17.68
CA ASP A 145 28.31 3.25 -18.97
C ASP A 145 29.12 4.55 -18.84
N ALA A 146 30.18 4.49 -18.03
CA ALA A 146 31.24 5.48 -17.98
C ALA A 146 32.59 4.75 -17.90
N GLY A 147 32.96 4.10 -19.02
CA GLY A 147 34.19 3.33 -19.11
C GLY A 147 34.67 3.16 -20.55
N SER A 148 35.48 4.13 -21.00
CA SER A 148 36.53 4.00 -22.03
C SER A 148 36.13 4.00 -23.51
N ASN A 149 36.39 5.12 -24.20
CA ASN A 149 37.49 5.27 -25.19
C ASN A 149 37.29 6.53 -26.05
N GLY A 150 38.38 7.25 -26.36
CA GLY A 150 38.40 8.11 -27.55
C GLY A 150 39.22 9.39 -27.46
N CYS A 151 40.53 9.26 -27.67
CA CYS A 151 41.46 10.32 -28.04
C CYS A 151 40.96 11.15 -29.25
N THR A 152 41.03 12.49 -29.21
CA THR A 152 41.58 13.36 -30.30
C THR A 152 41.47 14.87 -30.02
N SER A 153 42.52 15.57 -30.46
CA SER A 153 42.62 16.98 -30.93
C SER A 153 42.49 18.15 -29.94
N SER A 154 43.67 18.68 -29.57
CA SER A 154 44.17 20.04 -29.86
C SER A 154 43.17 21.11 -30.32
N GLY A 155 43.13 22.26 -29.63
CA GLY A 155 42.53 23.48 -30.20
C GLY A 155 42.21 24.63 -29.23
N VAL A 156 43.23 25.42 -28.89
CA VAL A 156 43.20 26.90 -28.71
C VAL A 156 42.26 27.52 -27.65
N SER A 157 42.89 28.10 -26.61
CA SER A 157 42.33 29.10 -25.69
C SER A 157 41.86 30.38 -26.40
N PRO A 158 40.88 31.10 -25.83
CA PRO A 158 41.27 32.38 -25.23
C PRO A 158 40.64 32.66 -23.86
N THR A 159 41.33 33.56 -23.15
CA THR A 159 41.15 34.10 -21.81
C THR A 159 39.81 34.81 -21.56
N PRO A 160 39.46 35.07 -20.27
CA PRO A 160 38.15 35.55 -19.86
C PRO A 160 38.08 37.09 -19.86
N THR A 161 36.92 37.63 -20.26
CA THR A 161 36.55 39.02 -19.97
C THR A 161 35.29 39.04 -19.13
N ASN A 162 35.48 39.44 -17.87
CA ASN A 162 34.44 39.97 -16.99
C ASN A 162 33.75 41.16 -17.65
N PHE A 163 32.42 41.23 -17.59
CA PHE A 163 31.72 42.51 -17.58
C PHE A 163 30.49 42.43 -16.67
N THR A 164 30.56 43.23 -15.61
CA THR A 164 29.52 43.59 -14.67
C THR A 164 28.45 44.46 -15.33
N GLY A 165 27.18 44.30 -14.95
CA GLY A 165 26.14 45.24 -15.37
C GLY A 165 24.70 44.83 -15.07
N ASN A 166 24.31 44.90 -13.80
CA ASN A 166 23.00 45.45 -13.41
C ASN A 166 23.28 46.90 -12.92
N PRO A 167 22.33 47.84 -12.77
CA PRO A 167 20.87 47.69 -12.75
C PRO A 167 20.08 48.80 -13.52
N SER A 168 18.78 48.60 -13.69
CA SER A 168 17.67 49.52 -13.31
C SER A 168 16.34 48.83 -13.55
#